data_AF-A0A822X8Z1-F1
#
_entry.id   AF-A0A822X8Z1-F1
#
_cell.length_a   1.000
_cell.length_b   1.000
_cell.length_c   1.000
_cell.angle_alpha   90.00
_cell.angle_beta   90.00
_cell.angle_gamma   90.00
#
_symmetry.space_group_name_H-M   'P 1'
#
loop_
_entity.id
_entity.type
_entity.pdbx_description
1 polymer ?
#
loop_
_entity_poly.entity_id
_entity_poly.type
_entity_poly.pdbx_seq_one_letter_code
_entity_poly.pdbx_strand_id
1 'polypeptide(L)'
;MPSESGADLSRRLMSKGLLLKRSAMPLVESVSDLDLLIERAIANSIRLLDDDAVKRLIEMDSASPISKSGESSNAEIDKRKTSHSPNVDEPLQNKSGRVIAPIKSNEIAPPPRPHGLDHYSIQDFPLQARDVDAEIEIHFDITGNSVTEGRLIDMQSCFMDRLSKIRKMIIETSIPRLPRRPIRISEAWAERKSRNSSASEVTLIGLVEFKRFGKNGDIQFAIEDESGSVECVLYSKSEWEKPEYRYHPVNDGLLDDDVLGVTGYFTESGRLRATDIHRPSLQHHEKARAGSQAAVSVAFLSDIHVGSRTFLAPQWEKMIQWFKEDPLAKNIRYFVMTGDGVDGIGIYPGQERHLQIKDLYKQYGELARMVEDLPDWVDTIILPGNHDAVRPAEPQPALDPEIQQDYSDVTFAGNPSDFSLHGVRILAYHGVSISDFVSSLRSVTFEHPERAMMAMLES
;
A
#
# COMPACT_ATOMS: atom_id res chain seq x y z
N MET A 1 -11.91 11.11 -46.26
CA MET A 1 -11.76 9.97 -45.33
C MET A 1 -12.91 10.05 -44.35
N PRO A 2 -13.66 8.96 -44.07
CA PRO A 2 -14.66 8.98 -43.02
C PRO A 2 -13.97 9.25 -41.67
N SER A 3 -14.48 10.19 -40.88
CA SER A 3 -13.96 10.49 -39.54
C SER A 3 -14.05 9.24 -38.67
N GLU A 4 -12.91 8.74 -38.19
CA GLU A 4 -12.84 7.67 -37.21
C GLU A 4 -13.67 8.08 -35.97
N SER A 5 -14.51 7.19 -35.44
CA SER A 5 -15.29 7.51 -34.24
C SER A 5 -14.33 7.82 -33.09
N GLY A 6 -14.59 8.84 -32.26
CA GLY A 6 -13.74 9.16 -31.11
C GLY A 6 -13.50 7.96 -30.16
N ALA A 7 -14.41 6.98 -30.15
CA ALA A 7 -14.25 5.71 -29.43
C ALA A 7 -13.23 4.75 -30.08
N ASP A 8 -13.15 4.73 -31.41
CA ASP A 8 -12.15 3.94 -32.15
C ASP A 8 -10.76 4.56 -32.02
N LEU A 9 -10.67 5.90 -32.13
CA LEU A 9 -9.44 6.66 -31.91
C LEU A 9 -8.86 6.42 -30.50
N SER A 10 -9.71 6.47 -29.48
CA SER A 10 -9.29 6.22 -28.10
C SER A 10 -8.79 4.79 -27.90
N ARG A 11 -9.45 3.78 -28.51
CA ARG A 11 -8.99 2.38 -28.51
C ARG A 11 -7.63 2.22 -29.20
N ARG A 12 -7.42 2.89 -30.33
CA ARG A 12 -6.15 2.85 -31.07
C ARG A 12 -5.00 3.44 -30.26
N LEU A 13 -5.21 4.59 -29.61
CA LEU A 13 -4.21 5.21 -28.73
C LEU A 13 -3.90 4.34 -27.50
N MET A 14 -4.93 3.76 -26.87
CA MET A 14 -4.75 2.85 -25.74
C MET A 14 -3.96 1.59 -26.12
N SER A 15 -4.14 1.05 -27.34
CA SER A 15 -3.35 -0.09 -27.83
C SER A 15 -1.84 0.19 -27.95
N LYS A 16 -1.47 1.48 -28.01
CA LYS A 16 -0.09 1.96 -28.05
C LYS A 16 0.39 2.50 -26.70
N GLY A 17 -0.39 2.31 -25.63
CA GLY A 17 -0.06 2.77 -24.27
C GLY A 17 -0.25 4.27 -24.05
N LEU A 18 -1.08 4.93 -24.87
CA LEU A 18 -1.39 6.36 -24.78
C LEU A 18 -2.83 6.55 -24.26
N LEU A 19 -2.97 7.36 -23.22
CA LEU A 19 -4.27 7.77 -22.67
C LEU A 19 -4.65 9.14 -23.23
N LEU A 20 -5.87 9.30 -23.73
CA LEU A 20 -6.37 10.56 -24.28
C LEU A 20 -7.35 11.21 -23.31
N LYS A 21 -7.07 12.45 -22.90
CA LYS A 21 -8.02 13.25 -22.11
C LYS A 21 -9.15 13.71 -23.02
N ARG A 22 -10.41 13.65 -22.57
CA ARG A 22 -11.58 14.05 -23.38
C ARG A 22 -11.48 15.49 -23.92
N SER A 23 -10.84 16.40 -23.19
CA SER A 23 -10.63 17.79 -23.62
C SER A 23 -9.72 17.90 -24.85
N ALA A 24 -8.76 17.00 -25.01
CA ALA A 24 -7.79 17.00 -26.09
C ALA A 24 -8.26 16.25 -27.35
N MET A 25 -9.42 15.59 -27.30
CA MET A 25 -9.97 14.80 -28.42
C MET A 25 -10.16 15.62 -29.71
N PRO A 26 -10.72 16.84 -29.68
CA PRO A 26 -10.85 17.67 -30.88
C PRO A 26 -9.49 18.07 -31.48
N LEU A 27 -8.47 18.26 -30.64
CA LEU A 27 -7.11 18.58 -31.07
C LEU A 27 -6.47 17.40 -31.79
N VAL A 28 -6.59 16.19 -31.25
CA VAL A 28 -6.05 14.97 -31.87
C VAL A 28 -6.77 14.64 -33.18
N GLU A 29 -8.10 14.82 -33.25
CA GLU A 29 -8.87 14.64 -34.49
C GLU A 29 -8.51 15.66 -35.58
N SER A 30 -7.95 16.81 -35.21
CA SER A 30 -7.52 17.87 -36.15
C SER A 30 -6.11 17.65 -36.74
N VAL A 31 -5.36 16.65 -36.24
CA VAL A 31 -3.99 16.38 -36.68
C VAL A 31 -4.01 15.61 -38.00
N SER A 32 -3.18 16.04 -38.96
CA SER A 32 -3.10 15.46 -40.30
C SER A 32 -2.47 14.07 -40.33
N ASP A 33 -1.54 13.77 -39.42
CA ASP A 33 -0.86 12.48 -39.30
C ASP A 33 -0.86 12.00 -37.83
N LEU A 34 -1.81 11.13 -37.52
CA LEU A 34 -1.98 10.57 -36.18
C LEU A 34 -0.85 9.59 -35.82
N ASP A 35 -0.33 8.83 -36.77
CA ASP A 35 0.71 7.84 -36.51
C ASP A 35 2.03 8.52 -36.12
N LEU A 36 2.35 9.65 -36.76
CA LEU A 36 3.49 10.48 -36.40
C LEU A 36 3.37 11.08 -34.99
N LEU A 37 2.16 11.51 -34.60
CA LEU A 37 1.89 12.00 -33.25
C LEU A 37 2.07 10.90 -32.19
N ILE A 38 1.63 9.69 -32.49
CA ILE A 38 1.83 8.51 -31.63
C ILE A 38 3.32 8.18 -31.49
N GLU A 39 4.07 8.14 -32.59
CA GLU A 39 5.51 7.86 -32.55
C GLU A 39 6.28 8.89 -31.71
N ARG A 40 5.94 10.18 -31.83
CA ARG A 40 6.57 11.24 -31.04
C ARG A 40 6.20 11.18 -29.57
N ALA A 41 4.94 10.86 -29.25
CA ALA A 41 4.51 10.67 -27.87
C ALA A 41 5.31 9.52 -27.23
N ILE A 42 5.50 8.42 -27.95
CA ILE A 42 6.32 7.28 -27.49
C ILE A 42 7.79 7.68 -27.34
N ALA A 43 8.38 8.37 -28.34
CA ALA A 43 9.78 8.79 -28.34
C ALA A 43 10.12 9.77 -27.19
N ASN A 44 9.16 10.65 -26.84
CA ASN A 44 9.32 11.62 -25.74
C ASN A 44 8.78 11.11 -24.40
N SER A 45 8.45 9.81 -24.30
CA SER A 45 7.90 9.18 -23.08
C SER A 45 6.62 9.84 -22.54
N ILE A 46 5.82 10.45 -23.42
CA ILE A 46 4.51 11.01 -23.09
C ILE A 46 3.47 9.89 -23.14
N ARG A 47 2.77 9.67 -22.02
CA ARG A 47 1.72 8.63 -21.88
C ARG A 47 0.30 9.19 -21.80
N LEU A 48 0.16 10.45 -21.38
CA LEU A 48 -1.13 11.16 -21.32
C LEU A 48 -1.14 12.28 -22.36
N LEU A 49 -2.07 12.19 -23.31
CA LEU A 49 -2.36 13.24 -24.29
C LEU A 49 -3.44 14.15 -23.71
N ASP A 50 -2.99 15.23 -23.08
CA ASP A 50 -3.81 16.39 -22.75
C ASP A 50 -3.58 17.53 -23.77
N ASP A 51 -4.31 18.62 -23.61
CA ASP A 51 -4.29 19.75 -24.54
C ASP A 51 -2.89 20.36 -24.73
N ASP A 52 -2.05 20.34 -23.69
CA ASP A 52 -0.72 20.92 -23.71
C ASP A 52 0.29 19.96 -24.35
N ALA A 53 0.22 18.67 -24.00
CA ALA A 53 1.04 17.62 -24.60
C ALA A 53 0.81 17.52 -26.11
N VAL A 54 -0.45 17.57 -26.56
CA VAL A 54 -0.79 17.52 -27.99
C VAL A 54 -0.25 18.75 -28.74
N LYS A 55 -0.38 19.96 -28.17
CA LYS A 55 0.18 21.18 -28.78
C LYS A 55 1.70 21.13 -28.90
N ARG A 56 2.41 20.70 -27.84
CA ARG A 56 3.87 20.54 -27.87
C ARG A 56 4.32 19.55 -28.95
N LEU A 57 3.61 18.44 -29.11
CA LEU A 57 3.91 17.41 -30.12
C LEU A 57 3.66 17.90 -31.56
N ILE A 58 2.68 18.80 -31.75
CA ILE A 58 2.39 19.45 -33.04
C ILE A 58 3.44 20.53 -33.33
N GLU A 59 3.82 21.33 -32.34
CA GLU A 59 4.82 22.40 -32.51
C GLU A 59 6.20 21.84 -32.90
N MET A 60 6.55 20.66 -32.38
CA MET A 60 7.75 19.91 -32.77
C MET A 60 7.78 19.51 -34.26
N ASP A 61 6.66 19.54 -34.96
CA ASP A 61 6.55 19.27 -36.41
C ASP A 61 7.11 20.42 -37.26
N SER A 62 7.01 21.65 -36.74
CA SER A 62 7.40 22.89 -37.44
C SER A 62 8.92 23.00 -37.65
N ALA A 63 9.71 22.14 -37.01
CA ALA A 63 11.15 22.09 -37.13
C ALA A 63 11.60 20.72 -37.67
N SER A 64 11.83 20.64 -38.98
CA SER A 64 12.48 19.50 -39.64
C SER A 64 13.59 20.01 -40.59
N PRO A 65 14.57 19.19 -41.02
CA PRO A 65 15.65 18.61 -40.22
C PRO A 65 17.05 18.84 -40.87
N ILE A 66 18.15 18.84 -40.10
CA ILE A 66 19.50 18.65 -40.68
C ILE A 66 20.25 17.56 -39.94
N SER A 67 20.65 16.55 -40.73
CA SER A 67 21.55 15.47 -40.41
C SER A 67 23.03 15.87 -40.45
N LYS A 68 23.84 15.10 -39.72
CA LYS A 68 25.30 14.80 -39.87
C LYS A 68 26.32 15.57 -39.02
N SER A 69 26.96 14.80 -38.13
CA SER A 69 28.40 14.65 -37.87
C SER A 69 29.36 15.79 -38.21
N GLY A 70 30.28 16.10 -37.29
CA GLY A 70 31.60 16.63 -37.65
C GLY A 70 32.19 17.63 -36.65
N GLU A 71 33.42 17.32 -36.24
CA GLU A 71 34.33 18.04 -35.36
C GLU A 71 34.58 19.54 -35.63
N SER A 72 34.93 20.23 -34.54
CA SER A 72 35.90 21.33 -34.38
C SER A 72 35.81 22.58 -35.28
N SER A 73 35.68 23.77 -34.65
CA SER A 73 36.80 24.73 -34.52
C SER A 73 36.34 26.08 -33.96
N ASN A 74 37.16 26.59 -33.03
CA ASN A 74 37.32 27.94 -32.47
C ASN A 74 36.71 29.16 -33.21
N ALA A 75 36.15 30.10 -32.44
CA ALA A 75 36.65 31.49 -32.33
C ALA A 75 35.82 32.35 -31.33
N GLU A 76 36.42 32.63 -30.17
CA GLU A 76 36.56 33.93 -29.47
C GLU A 76 36.19 35.20 -30.30
N ILE A 77 35.68 36.36 -29.84
CA ILE A 77 35.72 37.23 -28.63
C ILE A 77 34.69 38.38 -28.97
N ASP A 78 33.88 39.02 -28.11
CA ASP A 78 34.28 40.13 -27.25
C ASP A 78 33.19 40.67 -26.28
N LYS A 79 33.57 40.63 -25.01
CA LYS A 79 33.40 41.51 -23.83
C LYS A 79 32.42 42.71 -23.85
N ARG A 80 31.71 42.84 -22.72
CA ARG A 80 31.84 43.90 -21.67
C ARG A 80 31.08 43.45 -20.41
N LYS A 81 31.79 42.99 -19.35
CA LYS A 81 32.12 43.69 -18.06
C LYS A 81 30.86 44.19 -17.30
N THR A 82 30.53 43.82 -16.05
CA THR A 82 31.36 43.86 -14.82
C THR A 82 30.78 43.03 -13.64
N SER A 83 31.61 42.14 -13.09
CA SER A 83 31.95 41.87 -11.67
C SER A 83 30.94 42.05 -10.52
N HIS A 84 30.65 40.96 -9.78
CA HIS A 84 30.95 40.76 -8.34
C HIS A 84 30.72 39.28 -7.96
N SER A 85 31.73 38.61 -7.40
CA SER A 85 31.63 37.31 -6.68
C SER A 85 31.84 37.60 -5.18
N PRO A 86 31.35 36.80 -4.20
CA PRO A 86 31.85 35.43 -3.99
C PRO A 86 30.83 34.37 -3.49
N ASN A 87 31.19 33.10 -3.70
CA ASN A 87 30.88 31.84 -2.98
C ASN A 87 29.67 31.76 -2.02
N VAL A 88 28.80 30.75 -2.23
CA VAL A 88 28.48 29.67 -1.26
C VAL A 88 27.98 28.43 -2.03
N ASP A 89 28.46 27.25 -1.65
CA ASP A 89 28.00 25.91 -2.04
C ASP A 89 26.50 25.67 -1.73
N GLU A 90 25.70 25.26 -2.73
CA GLU A 90 24.53 24.39 -2.54
C GLU A 90 24.31 23.53 -3.80
N PRO A 91 24.29 22.19 -3.71
CA PRO A 91 23.73 21.36 -4.76
C PRO A 91 22.21 21.33 -4.63
N LEU A 92 21.55 21.91 -5.63
CA LEU A 92 20.12 21.81 -5.91
C LEU A 92 19.65 20.34 -5.82
N GLN A 93 18.81 20.07 -4.82
CA GLN A 93 18.09 18.81 -4.67
C GLN A 93 17.02 18.68 -5.76
N ASN A 94 17.30 17.90 -6.80
CA ASN A 94 16.27 17.22 -7.58
C ASN A 94 16.27 15.75 -7.16
N LYS A 95 15.32 15.35 -6.31
CA LYS A 95 15.08 13.95 -5.94
C LYS A 95 13.63 13.57 -6.24
N SER A 96 13.39 13.14 -7.47
CA SER A 96 12.34 12.18 -7.78
C SER A 96 12.91 11.20 -8.80
N GLY A 97 13.64 10.21 -8.27
CA GLY A 97 14.31 9.18 -9.03
C GLY A 97 14.74 8.08 -8.06
N ARG A 98 14.47 6.82 -8.41
CA ARG A 98 14.86 5.65 -7.63
C ARG A 98 16.37 5.72 -7.35
N VAL A 99 16.76 5.60 -6.08
CA VAL A 99 18.17 5.55 -5.66
C VAL A 99 18.76 4.23 -6.17
N ILE A 100 19.65 4.30 -7.16
CA ILE A 100 20.33 3.12 -7.71
C ILE A 100 21.45 2.71 -6.75
N ALA A 101 21.52 1.42 -6.44
CA ALA A 101 22.61 0.84 -5.64
C ALA A 101 23.98 1.14 -6.28
N PRO A 102 25.01 1.50 -5.49
CA PRO A 102 26.32 1.84 -6.03
C PRO A 102 26.98 0.64 -6.74
N ILE A 103 27.55 0.89 -7.93
CA ILE A 103 28.19 -0.11 -8.81
C ILE A 103 29.57 -0.58 -8.30
N LYS A 104 30.16 0.11 -7.30
CA LYS A 104 31.44 -0.28 -6.71
C LYS A 104 31.22 -1.10 -5.43
N SER A 105 32.00 -2.17 -5.27
CA SER A 105 32.12 -2.91 -4.01
C SER A 105 32.51 -1.94 -2.89
N ASN A 106 31.55 -1.58 -2.04
CA ASN A 106 31.85 -0.79 -0.86
C ASN A 106 32.67 -1.66 0.08
N GLU A 107 33.84 -1.18 0.50
CA GLU A 107 34.50 -1.75 1.67
C GLU A 107 33.49 -1.74 2.83
N ILE A 108 33.40 -2.88 3.53
CA ILE A 108 32.50 -3.06 4.65
C ILE A 108 33.04 -2.21 5.81
N ALA A 109 32.69 -0.93 5.81
CA ALA A 109 32.87 -0.06 6.97
C ALA A 109 31.72 -0.32 7.95
N PRO A 110 32.01 -0.52 9.25
CA PRO A 110 30.98 -0.60 10.27
C PRO A 110 30.14 0.69 10.21
N PRO A 111 28.81 0.59 10.26
CA PRO A 111 27.95 1.76 10.17
C PRO A 111 28.36 2.77 11.26
N PRO A 112 28.44 4.08 10.96
CA PRO A 112 28.57 5.07 12.01
C PRO A 112 27.39 4.87 12.95
N ARG A 113 27.68 4.49 14.20
CA ARG A 113 26.62 4.23 15.18
C ARG A 113 25.78 5.50 15.32
N PRO A 114 24.46 5.48 15.10
CA PRO A 114 23.60 6.60 15.46
C PRO A 114 23.42 6.56 16.99
N HIS A 115 24.50 6.75 17.74
CA HIS A 115 24.47 6.79 19.20
C HIS A 115 24.65 8.23 19.65
N GLY A 116 23.51 8.87 19.80
CA GLY A 116 23.32 10.20 20.35
C GLY A 116 21.82 10.56 20.44
N LEU A 117 20.94 9.56 20.42
CA LEU A 117 19.52 9.75 20.68
C LEU A 117 19.34 9.77 22.20
N ASP A 118 18.72 10.81 22.74
CA ASP A 118 18.59 11.06 24.18
C ASP A 118 17.93 9.92 25.00
N HIS A 119 17.32 8.95 24.31
CA HIS A 119 16.48 7.87 24.87
C HIS A 119 17.05 6.46 24.69
N TYR A 120 18.29 6.31 24.22
CA TYR A 120 18.93 5.00 24.07
C TYR A 120 19.81 4.65 25.27
N SER A 121 19.52 3.53 25.94
CA SER A 121 20.38 2.95 26.97
C SER A 121 20.48 1.44 26.80
N ILE A 122 21.71 0.90 26.81
CA ILE A 122 21.94 -0.55 26.75
C ILE A 122 21.35 -1.29 27.97
N GLN A 123 21.15 -0.56 29.08
CA GLN A 123 20.56 -1.12 30.31
C GLN A 123 19.09 -1.49 30.13
N ASP A 124 18.42 -0.94 29.11
CA ASP A 124 17.04 -1.27 28.77
C ASP A 124 16.92 -2.64 28.09
N PHE A 125 18.06 -3.27 27.72
CA PHE A 125 18.15 -4.58 27.06
C PHE A 125 18.98 -5.56 27.92
N PRO A 126 18.46 -5.97 29.09
CA PRO A 126 19.26 -6.64 30.12
C PRO A 126 19.59 -8.11 29.81
N LEU A 127 18.84 -8.77 28.93
CA LEU A 127 19.02 -10.18 28.60
C LEU A 127 19.84 -10.40 27.32
N GLN A 128 20.52 -11.54 27.25
CA GLN A 128 21.06 -12.06 26.01
C GLN A 128 20.04 -13.03 25.41
N ALA A 129 19.75 -12.91 24.12
CA ALA A 129 18.75 -13.73 23.43
C ALA A 129 19.05 -15.23 23.54
N ARG A 130 20.33 -15.63 23.48
CA ARG A 130 20.76 -17.02 23.63
C ARG A 130 20.38 -17.68 24.96
N ASP A 131 20.10 -16.89 26.01
CA ASP A 131 19.78 -17.39 27.34
C ASP A 131 18.25 -17.52 27.54
N VAL A 132 17.46 -17.23 26.50
CA VAL A 132 15.99 -17.24 26.52
C VAL A 132 15.50 -18.23 25.46
N ASP A 133 14.73 -19.24 25.87
CA ASP A 133 14.14 -20.21 24.95
C ASP A 133 13.11 -19.51 24.03
N ALA A 134 12.95 -20.00 22.79
CA ALA A 134 11.94 -19.44 21.89
C ALA A 134 10.53 -19.89 22.29
N GLU A 135 9.59 -18.97 22.15
CA GLU A 135 8.16 -19.18 22.35
C GLU A 135 7.41 -18.47 21.23
N ILE A 136 6.98 -19.24 20.23
CA ILE A 136 6.20 -18.77 19.09
C ILE A 136 4.86 -19.49 19.11
N GLU A 137 3.77 -18.74 19.23
CA GLU A 137 2.40 -19.27 19.17
C GLU A 137 1.63 -18.62 18.02
N ILE A 138 1.23 -19.43 17.03
CA ILE A 138 0.44 -18.96 15.88
C ILE A 138 -1.05 -19.00 16.23
N HIS A 139 -1.71 -17.85 16.20
CA HIS A 139 -3.14 -17.68 16.47
C HIS A 139 -4.00 -17.70 15.21
N PHE A 140 -3.45 -17.21 14.10
CA PHE A 140 -4.10 -17.23 12.79
C PHE A 140 -3.08 -17.51 11.69
N ASP A 141 -3.35 -18.57 10.91
CA ASP A 141 -2.66 -18.85 9.66
C ASP A 141 -3.64 -19.53 8.68
N ILE A 142 -3.64 -19.06 7.43
CA ILE A 142 -4.45 -19.62 6.35
C ILE A 142 -3.87 -20.92 5.79
N THR A 143 -2.60 -21.23 6.05
CA THR A 143 -1.91 -22.42 5.54
C THR A 143 -2.70 -23.69 5.89
N GLY A 144 -3.01 -24.50 4.86
CA GLY A 144 -3.85 -25.71 5.00
C GLY A 144 -5.35 -25.46 5.21
N ASN A 145 -5.77 -24.22 5.48
CA ASN A 145 -7.15 -23.84 5.76
C ASN A 145 -7.82 -23.11 4.58
N SER A 146 -7.11 -22.92 3.46
CA SER A 146 -7.70 -22.29 2.28
C SER A 146 -8.52 -23.28 1.46
N VAL A 147 -9.85 -23.21 1.59
CA VAL A 147 -10.80 -24.21 1.05
C VAL A 147 -11.69 -23.68 -0.09
N THR A 148 -11.44 -22.46 -0.59
CA THR A 148 -12.31 -21.84 -1.62
C THR A 148 -11.96 -22.31 -3.03
N GLU A 149 -12.99 -22.61 -3.82
CA GLU A 149 -12.86 -22.95 -5.25
C GLU A 149 -12.99 -21.70 -6.16
N GLY A 150 -13.32 -20.54 -5.58
CA GLY A 150 -13.47 -19.28 -6.33
C GLY A 150 -14.77 -19.17 -7.12
N ARG A 151 -15.84 -19.87 -6.71
CA ARG A 151 -17.15 -19.81 -7.37
C ARG A 151 -17.92 -18.57 -6.91
N LEU A 152 -18.98 -18.22 -7.65
CA LEU A 152 -19.84 -17.09 -7.31
C LEU A 152 -20.40 -17.17 -5.89
N ILE A 153 -20.77 -18.37 -5.45
CA ILE A 153 -21.29 -18.60 -4.09
C ILE A 153 -20.23 -18.36 -3.01
N ASP A 154 -18.95 -18.60 -3.32
CA ASP A 154 -17.83 -18.36 -2.41
C ASP A 154 -17.58 -16.84 -2.27
N MET A 155 -17.72 -16.09 -3.36
CA MET A 155 -17.67 -14.61 -3.33
C MET A 155 -18.81 -14.03 -2.48
N GLN A 156 -20.05 -14.48 -2.69
CA GLN A 156 -21.19 -14.07 -1.87
C GLN A 156 -20.95 -14.39 -0.39
N SER A 157 -20.47 -15.59 -0.10
CA SER A 157 -20.16 -16.01 1.27
C SER A 157 -19.10 -15.11 1.92
N CYS A 158 -18.08 -14.68 1.17
CA CYS A 158 -17.04 -13.76 1.65
C CYS A 158 -17.62 -12.41 2.09
N PHE A 159 -18.44 -11.77 1.25
CA PHE A 159 -19.07 -10.48 1.59
C PHE A 159 -20.05 -10.60 2.76
N MET A 160 -20.82 -11.69 2.81
CA MET A 160 -21.76 -11.94 3.90
C MET A 160 -21.06 -12.19 5.23
N ASP A 161 -19.95 -12.96 5.23
CA ASP A 161 -19.13 -13.18 6.42
C ASP A 161 -18.46 -11.89 6.90
N ARG A 162 -17.92 -11.08 5.97
CA ARG A 162 -17.40 -9.74 6.26
C ARG A 162 -18.45 -8.86 6.94
N LEU A 163 -19.62 -8.71 6.30
CA LEU A 163 -20.72 -7.92 6.84
C LEU A 163 -21.14 -8.41 8.23
N SER A 164 -21.30 -9.72 8.41
CA SER A 164 -21.69 -10.32 9.69
C SER A 164 -20.66 -10.03 10.80
N LYS A 165 -19.37 -10.26 10.54
CA LYS A 165 -18.28 -10.05 11.51
C LYS A 165 -18.14 -8.59 11.90
N ILE A 166 -18.05 -7.69 10.94
CA ILE A 166 -17.83 -6.27 11.21
C ILE A 166 -19.09 -5.64 11.82
N ARG A 167 -20.30 -6.03 11.38
CA ARG A 167 -21.55 -5.61 12.04
C ARG A 167 -21.56 -5.97 13.52
N LYS A 168 -21.13 -7.19 13.86
CA LYS A 168 -21.00 -7.61 15.26
C LYS A 168 -20.02 -6.72 16.02
N MET A 169 -18.84 -6.44 15.43
CA MET A 169 -17.84 -5.55 16.02
C MET A 169 -18.39 -4.14 16.24
N ILE A 170 -19.07 -3.54 15.26
CA ILE A 170 -19.69 -2.21 15.41
C ILE A 170 -20.69 -2.23 16.58
N ILE A 171 -21.57 -3.22 16.65
CA ILE A 171 -22.58 -3.32 17.72
C ILE A 171 -21.94 -3.47 19.11
N GLU A 172 -20.87 -4.26 19.21
CA GLU A 172 -20.19 -4.56 20.48
C GLU A 172 -19.25 -3.45 20.95
N THR A 173 -18.60 -2.73 20.01
CA THR A 173 -17.52 -1.77 20.31
C THR A 173 -17.95 -0.31 20.29
N SER A 174 -19.13 0.03 19.73
CA SER A 174 -19.60 1.42 19.70
C SER A 174 -19.76 1.99 21.12
N ILE A 175 -18.91 2.94 21.52
CA ILE A 175 -19.01 3.69 22.78
C ILE A 175 -19.00 5.20 22.47
N PRO A 176 -20.00 5.99 22.94
CA PRO A 176 -21.24 5.52 23.56
C PRO A 176 -22.03 4.64 22.58
N ARG A 177 -22.82 3.68 23.10
CA ARG A 177 -23.62 2.73 22.30
C ARG A 177 -24.29 3.43 21.14
N LEU A 178 -24.39 2.74 19.99
CA LEU A 178 -25.13 3.20 18.82
C LEU A 178 -26.44 3.89 19.23
N PRO A 179 -26.78 5.06 18.67
CA PRO A 179 -27.94 5.85 19.10
C PRO A 179 -29.24 5.06 19.13
N ARG A 180 -29.39 4.08 18.22
CA ARG A 180 -30.50 3.13 18.14
C ARG A 180 -29.98 1.73 17.88
N ARG A 181 -30.80 0.72 18.21
CA ARG A 181 -30.53 -0.66 17.80
C ARG A 181 -30.57 -0.75 16.27
N PRO A 182 -29.55 -1.33 15.62
CA PRO A 182 -29.59 -1.56 14.18
C PRO A 182 -30.77 -2.42 13.75
N ILE A 183 -31.40 -2.04 12.64
CA ILE A 183 -32.47 -2.80 11.97
C ILE A 183 -32.07 -3.11 10.52
N ARG A 184 -32.80 -4.03 9.88
CA ARG A 184 -32.57 -4.38 8.46
C ARG A 184 -32.96 -3.24 7.55
N ILE A 185 -32.28 -3.10 6.41
CA ILE A 185 -32.57 -2.05 5.42
C ILE A 185 -34.00 -2.16 4.89
N SER A 186 -34.47 -3.37 4.59
CA SER A 186 -35.85 -3.62 4.14
C SER A 186 -36.92 -3.17 5.13
N GLU A 187 -36.70 -3.38 6.43
CA GLU A 187 -37.60 -2.94 7.52
C GLU A 187 -37.62 -1.41 7.60
N ALA A 188 -36.44 -0.80 7.60
CA ALA A 188 -36.31 0.66 7.60
C ALA A 188 -36.98 1.29 6.37
N TRP A 189 -36.86 0.66 5.20
CA TRP A 189 -37.50 1.10 3.96
C TRP A 189 -39.03 1.01 4.02
N ALA A 190 -39.58 -0.04 4.63
CA ALA A 190 -41.03 -0.18 4.83
C ALA A 190 -41.57 0.94 5.75
N GLU A 191 -40.82 1.29 6.80
CA GLU A 191 -41.16 2.31 7.80
C GLU A 191 -40.68 3.73 7.44
N ARG A 192 -40.14 3.94 6.22
CA ARG A 192 -39.48 5.21 5.85
C ARG A 192 -40.34 6.45 6.04
N LYS A 193 -41.67 6.33 5.86
CA LYS A 193 -42.61 7.46 6.03
C LYS A 193 -42.71 7.93 7.49
N SER A 194 -42.59 7.02 8.46
CA SER A 194 -42.58 7.35 9.89
C SER A 194 -41.19 7.71 10.41
N ARG A 195 -40.13 7.33 9.69
CA ARG A 195 -38.73 7.58 10.03
C ARG A 195 -38.16 8.74 9.21
N ASN A 196 -38.90 9.84 9.12
CA ASN A 196 -38.66 10.94 8.18
C ASN A 196 -38.15 12.24 8.83
N SER A 197 -37.78 12.19 10.11
CA SER A 197 -37.25 13.32 10.86
C SER A 197 -36.14 12.91 11.82
N SER A 198 -35.34 13.87 12.28
CA SER A 198 -34.26 13.65 13.26
C SER A 198 -34.75 13.11 14.62
N ALA A 199 -36.03 13.28 14.97
CA ALA A 199 -36.61 12.67 16.17
C ALA A 199 -36.85 11.14 16.00
N SER A 200 -36.90 10.68 14.75
CA SER A 200 -37.31 9.34 14.33
C SER A 200 -36.18 8.62 13.57
N GLU A 201 -34.94 8.83 14.00
CA GLU A 201 -33.77 8.23 13.35
C GLU A 201 -33.75 6.70 13.42
N VAL A 202 -33.01 6.13 12.48
CA VAL A 202 -32.77 4.71 12.27
C VAL A 202 -31.27 4.51 12.25
N THR A 203 -30.81 3.37 12.75
CA THR A 203 -29.42 2.95 12.58
C THR A 203 -29.42 1.72 11.69
N LEU A 204 -28.62 1.74 10.62
CA LEU A 204 -28.44 0.65 9.65
C LEU A 204 -26.97 0.25 9.64
N ILE A 205 -26.66 -1.00 9.30
CA ILE A 205 -25.29 -1.46 9.11
C ILE A 205 -25.22 -2.26 7.81
N GLY A 206 -24.36 -1.83 6.89
CA GLY A 206 -24.23 -2.42 5.56
C GLY A 206 -22.87 -2.17 4.93
N LEU A 207 -22.62 -2.88 3.82
CA LEU A 207 -21.44 -2.72 2.95
C LEU A 207 -21.59 -1.49 2.08
N VAL A 208 -20.52 -0.71 1.90
CA VAL A 208 -20.50 0.45 1.01
C VAL A 208 -20.48 -0.02 -0.45
N GLU A 209 -21.57 0.22 -1.18
CA GLU A 209 -21.71 -0.17 -2.59
C GLU A 209 -20.99 0.83 -3.51
N PHE A 210 -21.14 2.13 -3.23
CA PHE A 210 -20.45 3.18 -3.95
C PHE A 210 -20.33 4.45 -3.12
N LYS A 211 -19.44 5.35 -3.56
CA LYS A 211 -19.28 6.70 -3.01
C LYS A 211 -19.12 7.76 -4.11
N ARG A 212 -19.63 8.97 -3.85
CA ARG A 212 -19.53 10.15 -4.71
C ARG A 212 -19.41 11.41 -3.87
N PHE A 213 -18.35 12.18 -4.11
CA PHE A 213 -18.20 13.49 -3.49
C PHE A 213 -19.07 14.53 -4.20
N GLY A 214 -19.86 15.26 -3.41
CA GLY A 214 -20.59 16.43 -3.83
C GLY A 214 -19.69 17.66 -3.93
N LYS A 215 -20.23 18.73 -4.53
CA LYS A 215 -19.51 20.00 -4.75
C LYS A 215 -19.23 20.78 -3.46
N ASN A 216 -20.01 20.55 -2.41
CA ASN A 216 -19.98 21.30 -1.14
C ASN A 216 -19.35 20.49 0.01
N GLY A 217 -18.54 19.48 -0.31
CA GLY A 217 -17.95 18.58 0.70
C GLY A 217 -18.86 17.42 1.12
N ASP A 218 -20.15 17.47 0.80
CA ASP A 218 -21.08 16.35 1.08
C ASP A 218 -20.62 15.05 0.41
N ILE A 219 -20.94 13.90 1.02
CA ILE A 219 -20.71 12.59 0.42
C ILE A 219 -22.04 11.87 0.20
N GLN A 220 -22.25 11.39 -1.02
CA GLN A 220 -23.34 10.49 -1.38
C GLN A 220 -22.78 9.09 -1.48
N PHE A 221 -23.43 8.13 -0.85
CA PHE A 221 -22.99 6.74 -0.85
C PHE A 221 -24.21 5.83 -0.75
N ALA A 222 -24.05 4.53 -0.96
CA ALA A 222 -25.09 3.56 -0.66
C ALA A 222 -24.53 2.47 0.24
N ILE A 223 -25.38 1.95 1.12
CA ILE A 223 -25.07 0.77 1.94
C ILE A 223 -26.00 -0.38 1.60
N GLU A 224 -25.47 -1.59 1.56
CA GLU A 224 -26.19 -2.82 1.27
C GLU A 224 -26.10 -3.81 2.44
N ASP A 225 -27.22 -4.45 2.76
CA ASP A 225 -27.30 -5.60 3.65
C ASP A 225 -27.99 -6.79 2.96
N GLU A 226 -28.15 -7.90 3.66
CA GLU A 226 -28.77 -9.12 3.11
C GLU A 226 -30.24 -8.92 2.68
N SER A 227 -30.84 -7.77 2.96
CA SER A 227 -32.24 -7.45 2.72
C SER A 227 -32.46 -6.33 1.69
N GLY A 228 -31.42 -5.59 1.30
CA GLY A 228 -31.49 -4.57 0.25
C GLY A 228 -30.42 -3.50 0.37
N SER A 229 -30.52 -2.47 -0.49
CA SER A 229 -29.62 -1.31 -0.52
C SER A 229 -30.39 0.00 -0.26
N VAL A 230 -29.72 0.99 0.33
CA VAL A 230 -30.26 2.34 0.55
C VAL A 230 -29.21 3.40 0.23
N GLU A 231 -29.61 4.40 -0.55
CA GLU A 231 -28.80 5.59 -0.81
C GLU A 231 -28.80 6.53 0.40
N CYS A 232 -27.61 6.94 0.81
CA CYS A 232 -27.31 7.82 1.92
C CYS A 232 -26.69 9.13 1.43
N VAL A 233 -26.98 10.22 2.14
CA VAL A 233 -26.32 11.52 1.96
C VAL A 233 -25.86 12.02 3.31
N LEU A 234 -24.54 12.21 3.45
CA LEU A 234 -23.94 12.83 4.62
C LEU A 234 -23.49 14.25 4.23
N TYR A 235 -24.08 15.24 4.88
CA TYR A 235 -23.79 16.64 4.63
C TYR A 235 -22.62 17.11 5.48
N SER A 236 -21.69 17.86 4.88
CA SER A 236 -20.57 18.43 5.62
C SER A 236 -21.06 19.36 6.72
N LYS A 237 -20.43 19.28 7.90
CA LYS A 237 -20.66 20.18 9.03
C LYS A 237 -19.37 20.96 9.28
N SER A 238 -19.50 22.23 9.68
CA SER A 238 -18.35 23.09 9.99
C SER A 238 -17.46 22.52 11.11
N GLU A 239 -18.02 21.72 12.02
CA GLU A 239 -17.25 21.02 13.06
C GLU A 239 -16.23 20.03 12.48
N TRP A 240 -16.53 19.40 11.34
CA TRP A 240 -15.66 18.42 10.70
C TRP A 240 -14.54 19.06 9.88
N GLU A 241 -14.53 20.38 9.71
CA GLU A 241 -13.39 21.08 9.09
C GLU A 241 -12.19 21.19 10.03
N LYS A 242 -12.37 20.89 11.33
CA LYS A 242 -11.29 20.93 12.32
C LYS A 242 -10.26 19.82 12.06
N PRO A 243 -8.97 20.04 12.41
CA PRO A 243 -7.91 19.06 12.22
C PRO A 243 -8.18 17.68 12.87
N GLU A 244 -8.93 17.64 13.98
CA GLU A 244 -9.32 16.41 14.68
C GLU A 244 -10.22 15.48 13.85
N TYR A 245 -10.95 16.01 12.86
CA TYR A 245 -11.82 15.25 11.95
C TYR A 245 -11.20 15.04 10.57
N ARG A 246 -9.88 15.21 10.43
CA ARG A 246 -9.20 15.07 9.13
C ARG A 246 -9.49 13.73 8.43
N TYR A 247 -9.62 12.64 9.20
CA TYR A 247 -9.92 11.29 8.71
C TYR A 247 -11.42 10.97 8.66
N HIS A 248 -12.28 11.96 8.95
CA HIS A 248 -13.72 11.78 8.84
C HIS A 248 -14.10 11.52 7.37
N PRO A 249 -15.07 10.63 7.07
CA PRO A 249 -15.46 10.27 5.71
C PRO A 249 -15.72 11.42 4.73
N VAL A 250 -16.21 12.55 5.24
CA VAL A 250 -16.48 13.77 4.47
C VAL A 250 -15.19 14.40 3.94
N ASN A 251 -14.10 14.31 4.70
CA ASN A 251 -12.81 14.90 4.35
C ASN A 251 -11.90 13.90 3.62
N ASP A 252 -11.91 12.65 4.07
CA ASP A 252 -10.96 11.64 3.62
C ASP A 252 -11.52 10.72 2.52
N GLY A 253 -12.81 10.38 2.64
CA GLY A 253 -13.50 9.41 1.80
C GLY A 253 -13.92 8.16 2.55
N LEU A 254 -14.56 7.27 1.81
CA LEU A 254 -14.95 5.93 2.24
C LEU A 254 -14.21 4.91 1.38
N LEU A 255 -14.01 3.70 1.89
CA LEU A 255 -13.55 2.58 1.08
C LEU A 255 -14.78 1.91 0.45
N ASP A 256 -14.61 1.41 -0.77
CA ASP A 256 -15.64 0.54 -1.34
C ASP A 256 -15.58 -0.81 -0.60
N ASP A 257 -16.72 -1.49 -0.48
CA ASP A 257 -16.86 -2.75 0.25
C ASP A 257 -16.52 -2.71 1.75
N ASP A 258 -16.41 -1.50 2.32
CA ASP A 258 -16.27 -1.25 3.76
C ASP A 258 -17.61 -1.48 4.48
N VAL A 259 -17.61 -1.86 5.75
CA VAL A 259 -18.83 -2.08 6.52
C VAL A 259 -19.04 -0.92 7.49
N LEU A 260 -20.10 -0.15 7.27
CA LEU A 260 -20.39 1.04 8.06
C LEU A 260 -21.74 0.92 8.76
N GLY A 261 -21.79 1.41 9.99
CA GLY A 261 -23.02 1.80 10.63
C GLY A 261 -23.41 3.22 10.23
N VAL A 262 -24.66 3.46 9.88
CA VAL A 262 -25.17 4.78 9.50
C VAL A 262 -26.40 5.08 10.34
N THR A 263 -26.38 6.21 11.03
CA THR A 263 -27.57 6.74 11.70
C THR A 263 -28.13 7.91 10.90
N GLY A 264 -29.45 7.97 10.76
CA GLY A 264 -30.10 9.02 10.00
C GLY A 264 -31.60 8.85 9.87
N TYR A 265 -32.22 9.65 9.01
CA TYR A 265 -33.66 9.61 8.73
C TYR A 265 -33.95 9.75 7.24
N PHE A 266 -35.06 9.19 6.79
CA PHE A 266 -35.45 9.22 5.39
C PHE A 266 -35.95 10.58 4.95
N THR A 267 -35.58 10.97 3.74
CA THR A 267 -36.10 12.16 3.06
C THR A 267 -37.27 11.77 2.14
N GLU A 268 -38.00 12.77 1.63
CA GLU A 268 -39.11 12.52 0.69
C GLU A 268 -38.65 11.81 -0.60
N SER A 269 -37.38 11.96 -1.00
CA SER A 269 -36.81 11.26 -2.15
C SER A 269 -36.54 9.77 -1.89
N GLY A 270 -36.70 9.30 -0.65
CA GLY A 270 -36.36 7.95 -0.23
C GLY A 270 -34.89 7.77 0.17
N ARG A 271 -34.05 8.80 0.05
CA ARG A 271 -32.66 8.73 0.54
C ARG A 271 -32.59 8.88 2.05
N LEU A 272 -31.66 8.18 2.68
CA LEU A 272 -31.34 8.37 4.09
C LEU A 272 -30.42 9.60 4.24
N ARG A 273 -30.88 10.63 4.94
CA ARG A 273 -30.02 11.71 5.38
C ARG A 273 -29.24 11.22 6.60
N ALA A 274 -27.97 10.90 6.40
CA ALA A 274 -27.07 10.46 7.44
C ALA A 274 -26.72 11.63 8.37
N THR A 275 -26.86 11.40 9.67
CA THR A 275 -26.48 12.33 10.73
C THR A 275 -25.16 11.95 11.39
N ASP A 276 -24.81 10.66 11.35
CA ASP A 276 -23.58 10.10 11.91
C ASP A 276 -23.16 8.78 11.23
N ILE A 277 -21.86 8.48 11.26
CA ILE A 277 -21.25 7.23 10.75
C ILE A 277 -20.51 6.52 11.88
N HIS A 278 -20.68 5.20 11.95
CA HIS A 278 -20.16 4.32 12.99
C HIS A 278 -19.24 3.27 12.39
N ARG A 279 -18.03 3.13 12.93
CA ARG A 279 -17.04 2.11 12.58
C ARG A 279 -16.71 1.25 13.80
N PRO A 280 -16.09 0.08 13.61
CA PRO A 280 -15.50 -0.66 14.73
C PRO A 280 -14.57 0.26 15.53
N SER A 281 -14.78 0.36 16.84
CA SER A 281 -13.89 1.13 17.69
C SER A 281 -12.72 0.24 18.13
N LEU A 282 -11.50 0.75 17.97
CA LEU A 282 -10.32 0.16 18.62
C LEU A 282 -10.45 0.38 20.13
N GLN A 283 -10.86 -0.66 20.85
CA GLN A 283 -10.92 -0.62 22.31
C GLN A 283 -9.51 -0.38 22.88
N HIS A 284 -9.43 0.40 23.96
CA HIS A 284 -8.17 0.61 24.66
C HIS A 284 -7.71 -0.72 25.29
N HIS A 285 -6.80 -1.41 24.62
CA HIS A 285 -6.24 -2.66 25.11
C HIS A 285 -5.04 -2.37 26.02
N GLU A 286 -4.98 -3.02 27.18
CA GLU A 286 -3.77 -2.99 28.01
C GLU A 286 -2.65 -3.70 27.26
N LYS A 287 -1.56 -3.00 26.96
CA LYS A 287 -0.44 -3.60 26.19
C LYS A 287 0.05 -4.86 26.90
N ALA A 288 -0.12 -6.02 26.26
CA ALA A 288 0.51 -7.25 26.71
C ALA A 288 2.03 -7.04 26.67
N ARG A 289 2.73 -7.49 27.72
CA ARG A 289 4.17 -7.39 27.84
C ARG A 289 4.73 -8.77 28.13
N ALA A 290 5.85 -9.08 27.51
CA ALA A 290 6.66 -10.22 27.92
C ALA A 290 7.08 -10.05 29.38
N GLY A 291 7.18 -11.17 30.11
CA GLY A 291 7.69 -11.17 31.47
C GLY A 291 9.17 -10.75 31.51
N SER A 292 9.67 -10.40 32.70
CA SER A 292 11.08 -9.99 32.87
C SER A 292 12.10 -11.07 32.49
N GLN A 293 11.68 -12.35 32.46
CA GLN A 293 12.50 -13.48 32.00
C GLN A 293 12.61 -13.58 30.47
N ALA A 294 11.79 -12.82 29.74
CA ALA A 294 11.75 -12.79 28.28
C ALA A 294 11.83 -11.34 27.75
N ALA A 295 12.64 -10.51 28.42
CA ALA A 295 12.96 -9.15 27.99
C ALA A 295 13.96 -9.15 26.81
N VAL A 296 13.50 -9.72 25.69
CA VAL A 296 14.23 -9.84 24.40
C VAL A 296 13.58 -8.97 23.33
N SER A 297 14.31 -8.73 22.25
CA SER A 297 13.89 -7.90 21.13
C SER A 297 13.48 -8.74 19.91
N VAL A 298 12.69 -8.11 19.05
CA VAL A 298 12.25 -8.65 17.75
C VAL A 298 12.69 -7.67 16.66
N ALA A 299 13.28 -8.16 15.59
CA ALA A 299 13.58 -7.38 14.39
C ALA A 299 12.57 -7.69 13.29
N PHE A 300 12.15 -6.66 12.54
CA PHE A 300 11.22 -6.77 11.42
C PHE A 300 11.90 -6.28 10.14
N LEU A 301 11.76 -7.03 9.05
CA LEU A 301 12.23 -6.65 7.72
C LEU A 301 11.22 -7.12 6.66
N SER A 302 11.04 -6.35 5.59
CA SER A 302 10.25 -6.74 4.41
C SER A 302 11.05 -6.44 3.15
N ASP A 303 10.55 -6.89 1.99
CA ASP A 303 11.02 -6.44 0.66
C ASP A 303 12.53 -6.64 0.45
N ILE A 304 13.00 -7.85 0.72
CA ILE A 304 14.41 -8.19 0.57
C ILE A 304 14.76 -8.34 -0.91
N HIS A 305 13.85 -8.91 -1.71
CA HIS A 305 13.97 -9.06 -3.17
C HIS A 305 15.28 -9.74 -3.60
N VAL A 306 15.65 -10.85 -2.95
CA VAL A 306 16.82 -11.66 -3.35
C VAL A 306 16.67 -12.12 -4.80
N GLY A 307 17.74 -11.99 -5.57
CA GLY A 307 17.75 -12.27 -7.00
C GLY A 307 17.60 -11.06 -7.90
N SER A 308 17.26 -9.90 -7.35
CA SER A 308 17.24 -8.61 -8.06
C SER A 308 18.66 -8.07 -8.31
N ARG A 309 18.87 -7.35 -9.41
CA ARG A 309 20.12 -6.59 -9.67
C ARG A 309 20.30 -5.41 -8.72
N THR A 310 19.22 -4.94 -8.10
CA THR A 310 19.27 -3.84 -7.13
C THR A 310 19.35 -4.32 -5.69
N PHE A 311 19.45 -5.63 -5.46
CA PHE A 311 19.62 -6.20 -4.13
C PHE A 311 20.87 -5.61 -3.45
N LEU A 312 20.69 -5.20 -2.19
CA LEU A 312 21.70 -4.49 -1.41
C LEU A 312 22.58 -5.47 -0.61
N ALA A 313 23.30 -6.36 -1.31
CA ALA A 313 24.13 -7.40 -0.69
C ALA A 313 25.12 -6.85 0.36
N PRO A 314 25.86 -5.75 0.13
CA PRO A 314 26.76 -5.21 1.15
C PRO A 314 26.05 -4.71 2.42
N GLN A 315 24.78 -4.28 2.31
CA GLN A 315 23.99 -3.83 3.44
C GLN A 315 23.45 -5.02 4.24
N TRP A 316 23.05 -6.10 3.54
CA TRP A 316 22.71 -7.36 4.18
C TRP A 316 23.89 -7.91 4.98
N GLU A 317 25.07 -8.02 4.38
CA GLU A 317 26.28 -8.49 5.08
C GLU A 317 26.61 -7.64 6.31
N LYS A 318 26.47 -6.31 6.21
CA LYS A 318 26.62 -5.41 7.36
C LYS A 318 25.60 -5.67 8.46
N MET A 319 24.35 -5.94 8.11
CA MET A 319 23.29 -6.28 9.06
C MET A 319 23.61 -7.59 9.78
N ILE A 320 24.02 -8.63 9.04
CA ILE A 320 24.44 -9.91 9.63
C ILE A 320 25.63 -9.73 10.56
N GLN A 321 26.64 -8.95 10.17
CA GLN A 321 27.77 -8.63 11.05
C GLN A 321 27.30 -7.90 12.32
N TRP A 322 26.36 -6.96 12.19
CA TRP A 322 25.77 -6.26 13.32
C TRP A 322 25.03 -7.22 14.28
N PHE A 323 24.25 -8.17 13.76
CA PHE A 323 23.62 -9.24 14.55
C PHE A 323 24.62 -10.04 15.39
N LYS A 324 25.82 -10.31 14.85
CA LYS A 324 26.87 -11.10 15.50
C LYS A 324 27.68 -10.30 16.54
N GLU A 325 27.99 -9.05 16.23
CA GLU A 325 29.00 -8.29 16.97
C GLU A 325 28.41 -7.25 17.94
N ASP A 326 27.30 -6.60 17.60
CA ASP A 326 26.81 -5.47 18.38
C ASP A 326 26.09 -5.92 19.67
N PRO A 327 26.42 -5.33 20.84
CA PRO A 327 25.79 -5.68 22.10
C PRO A 327 24.26 -5.55 22.12
N LEU A 328 23.69 -4.58 21.39
CA LEU A 328 22.26 -4.40 21.30
C LEU A 328 21.61 -5.56 20.54
N ALA A 329 22.22 -5.96 19.42
CA ALA A 329 21.69 -7.01 18.57
C ALA A 329 21.67 -8.38 19.25
N LYS A 330 22.54 -8.60 20.25
CA LYS A 330 22.54 -9.82 21.07
C LYS A 330 21.29 -9.98 21.95
N ASN A 331 20.45 -8.95 22.09
CA ASN A 331 19.14 -9.07 22.73
C ASN A 331 18.03 -9.51 21.76
N ILE A 332 18.28 -9.52 20.44
CA ILE A 332 17.28 -9.93 19.45
C ILE A 332 17.19 -11.45 19.43
N ARG A 333 16.01 -11.96 19.78
CA ARG A 333 15.69 -13.40 19.76
C ARG A 333 14.96 -13.82 18.48
N TYR A 334 14.22 -12.90 17.88
CA TYR A 334 13.35 -13.19 16.74
C TYR A 334 13.62 -12.25 15.57
N PHE A 335 13.59 -12.80 14.36
CA PHE A 335 13.65 -12.04 13.11
C PHE A 335 12.45 -12.36 12.23
N VAL A 336 11.57 -11.38 12.03
CA VAL A 336 10.34 -11.54 11.25
C VAL A 336 10.53 -10.91 9.89
N MET A 337 10.48 -11.74 8.85
CA MET A 337 10.55 -11.34 7.45
C MET A 337 9.13 -11.33 6.86
N THR A 338 8.58 -10.14 6.64
CA THR A 338 7.21 -9.94 6.17
C THR A 338 7.17 -9.67 4.68
N GLY A 339 7.17 -10.74 3.89
CA GLY A 339 6.93 -10.72 2.45
C GLY A 339 8.12 -10.31 1.57
N ASP A 340 8.01 -10.70 0.31
CA ASP A 340 8.95 -10.43 -0.79
C ASP A 340 10.40 -10.75 -0.41
N GLY A 341 10.60 -11.98 0.08
CA GLY A 341 11.94 -12.51 0.37
C GLY A 341 12.80 -12.61 -0.89
N VAL A 342 12.19 -12.97 -2.01
CA VAL A 342 12.81 -13.06 -3.34
C VAL A 342 12.15 -12.09 -4.33
N ASP A 343 12.85 -11.72 -5.41
CA ASP A 343 12.31 -10.82 -6.46
C ASP A 343 11.24 -11.51 -7.32
N GLY A 344 11.20 -12.85 -7.29
CA GLY A 344 10.27 -13.67 -8.05
C GLY A 344 10.64 -13.78 -9.54
N ILE A 345 9.82 -14.51 -10.30
CA ILE A 345 9.96 -14.65 -11.75
C ILE A 345 8.61 -14.39 -12.42
N GLY A 346 8.57 -13.46 -13.38
CA GLY A 346 7.36 -13.16 -14.16
C GLY A 346 6.35 -12.27 -13.45
N ILE A 347 6.79 -11.50 -12.44
CA ILE A 347 5.92 -10.62 -11.63
C ILE A 347 5.40 -9.43 -12.44
N TYR A 348 6.23 -8.86 -13.32
CA TYR A 348 5.82 -7.74 -14.19
C TYR A 348 6.48 -7.78 -15.58
N PRO A 349 5.89 -7.14 -16.61
CA PRO A 349 6.44 -7.12 -17.96
C PRO A 349 7.87 -6.58 -18.01
N GLY A 350 8.79 -7.36 -18.59
CA GLY A 350 10.19 -6.97 -18.75
C GLY A 350 11.08 -7.15 -17.51
N GLN A 351 10.57 -7.76 -16.43
CA GLN A 351 11.31 -8.04 -15.18
C GLN A 351 12.66 -8.70 -15.41
N GLU A 352 12.77 -9.58 -16.42
CA GLU A 352 13.98 -10.31 -16.75
C GLU A 352 15.24 -9.44 -16.98
N ARG A 353 15.07 -8.16 -17.31
CA ARG A 353 16.21 -7.22 -17.43
C ARG A 353 16.74 -6.75 -16.07
N HIS A 354 15.94 -6.89 -15.02
CA HIS A 354 16.24 -6.48 -13.65
C HIS A 354 16.67 -7.66 -12.78
N LEU A 355 16.51 -8.89 -13.24
CA LEU A 355 16.95 -10.09 -12.53
C LEU A 355 18.46 -10.31 -12.67
N GLN A 356 19.07 -10.59 -11.53
CA GLN A 356 20.41 -11.14 -11.42
C GLN A 356 20.36 -12.67 -11.40
N ILE A 357 19.42 -13.24 -10.64
CA ILE A 357 19.14 -14.69 -10.58
C ILE A 357 17.80 -14.93 -11.26
N LYS A 358 17.80 -15.68 -12.37
CA LYS A 358 16.64 -15.86 -13.27
C LYS A 358 15.88 -17.17 -13.04
N ASP A 359 16.14 -17.79 -11.90
CA ASP A 359 15.61 -19.09 -11.51
C ASP A 359 15.06 -18.95 -10.11
N LEU A 360 13.76 -19.22 -9.95
CA LEU A 360 13.02 -18.98 -8.71
C LEU A 360 13.57 -19.80 -7.54
N TYR A 361 13.85 -21.09 -7.77
CA TYR A 361 14.40 -21.97 -6.73
C TYR A 361 15.81 -21.52 -6.32
N LYS A 362 16.62 -21.03 -7.27
CA LYS A 362 17.93 -20.43 -6.92
C LYS A 362 17.81 -19.13 -6.13
N GLN A 363 16.76 -18.34 -6.34
CA GLN A 363 16.53 -17.16 -5.50
C GLN A 363 16.23 -17.58 -4.06
N TYR A 364 15.36 -18.58 -3.86
CA TYR A 364 15.07 -19.10 -2.53
C TYR A 364 16.26 -19.79 -1.88
N GLY A 365 17.05 -20.56 -2.63
CA GLY A 365 18.27 -21.18 -2.11
C GLY A 365 19.31 -20.16 -1.67
N GLU A 366 19.44 -19.03 -2.37
CA GLU A 366 20.32 -17.93 -1.93
C GLU A 366 19.76 -17.24 -0.69
N LEU A 367 18.44 -17.03 -0.61
CA LEU A 367 17.81 -16.49 0.59
C LEU A 367 18.01 -17.41 1.80
N ALA A 368 17.85 -18.73 1.63
CA ALA A 368 18.12 -19.72 2.66
C ALA A 368 19.57 -19.64 3.15
N ARG A 369 20.54 -19.64 2.24
CA ARG A 369 21.97 -19.47 2.55
C ARG A 369 22.24 -18.17 3.33
N MET A 370 21.56 -17.09 2.98
CA MET A 370 21.69 -15.80 3.65
C MET A 370 21.08 -15.80 5.06
N VAL A 371 19.99 -16.53 5.27
CA VAL A 371 19.35 -16.70 6.59
C VAL A 371 20.20 -17.58 7.49
N GLU A 372 20.85 -18.63 6.96
CA GLU A 372 21.80 -19.47 7.71
C GLU A 372 23.00 -18.69 8.27
N ASP A 373 23.35 -17.55 7.67
CA ASP A 373 24.40 -16.68 8.17
C ASP A 373 24.01 -15.93 9.45
N LEU A 374 22.73 -15.93 9.87
CA LEU A 374 22.29 -15.36 11.14
C LEU A 374 22.86 -16.13 12.35
N PRO A 375 22.96 -15.50 13.53
CA PRO A 375 23.31 -16.24 14.74
C PRO A 375 22.28 -17.34 15.07
N ASP A 376 22.76 -18.45 15.62
CA ASP A 376 21.96 -19.64 15.99
C ASP A 376 20.87 -19.36 17.05
N TRP A 377 21.01 -18.30 17.84
CA TRP A 377 19.99 -17.85 18.80
C TRP A 377 18.90 -16.95 18.19
N VAL A 378 18.85 -16.76 16.88
CA VAL A 378 17.82 -15.92 16.23
C VAL A 378 16.81 -16.82 15.52
N ASP A 379 15.63 -17.00 16.12
CA ASP A 379 14.53 -17.72 15.48
C ASP A 379 13.91 -16.83 14.39
N THR A 380 13.83 -17.36 13.17
CA THR A 380 13.34 -16.60 12.02
C THR A 380 11.92 -17.02 11.65
N ILE A 381 11.06 -16.03 11.39
CA ILE A 381 9.69 -16.22 10.92
C ILE A 381 9.57 -15.60 9.53
N ILE A 382 9.16 -16.37 8.53
CA ILE A 382 9.03 -15.90 7.15
C ILE A 382 7.55 -15.98 6.73
N LEU A 383 7.04 -14.84 6.27
CA LEU A 383 5.74 -14.71 5.61
C LEU A 383 5.97 -14.39 4.13
N PRO A 384 5.13 -14.89 3.22
CA PRO A 384 5.24 -14.57 1.79
C PRO A 384 4.63 -13.20 1.46
N GLY A 385 5.08 -12.62 0.36
CA GLY A 385 4.51 -11.43 -0.26
C GLY A 385 3.96 -11.71 -1.66
N ASN A 386 3.82 -10.67 -2.48
CA ASN A 386 3.27 -10.77 -3.83
C ASN A 386 4.33 -11.14 -4.90
N HIS A 387 5.62 -11.10 -4.58
CA HIS A 387 6.69 -11.60 -5.45
C HIS A 387 7.03 -13.07 -5.19
N ASP A 388 6.58 -13.59 -4.05
CA ASP A 388 6.87 -14.95 -3.63
C ASP A 388 6.06 -16.01 -4.39
N ALA A 389 6.53 -17.27 -4.33
CA ALA A 389 5.96 -18.44 -5.00
C ALA A 389 4.65 -18.94 -4.35
N VAL A 390 3.71 -18.03 -4.16
CA VAL A 390 2.37 -18.28 -3.63
C VAL A 390 1.34 -17.80 -4.62
N ARG A 391 0.07 -18.10 -4.36
CA ARG A 391 -1.00 -17.53 -5.20
C ARG A 391 -0.98 -16.00 -5.12
N PRO A 392 -1.34 -15.29 -6.20
CA PRO A 392 -1.39 -13.82 -6.19
C PRO A 392 -2.49 -13.24 -5.28
N ALA A 393 -3.51 -14.04 -4.95
CA ALA A 393 -4.64 -13.59 -4.15
C ALA A 393 -4.40 -13.77 -2.65
N GLU A 394 -4.67 -12.71 -1.89
CA GLU A 394 -4.68 -12.76 -0.43
C GLU A 394 -5.97 -13.41 0.11
N PRO A 395 -5.93 -14.04 1.30
CA PRO A 395 -4.74 -14.34 2.09
C PRO A 395 -3.85 -15.38 1.40
N GLN A 396 -2.54 -15.32 1.58
CA GLN A 396 -1.57 -16.23 0.96
C GLN A 396 -1.13 -17.30 1.99
N PRO A 397 -1.14 -18.59 1.64
CA PRO A 397 -0.58 -19.63 2.51
C PRO A 397 0.94 -19.47 2.61
N ALA A 398 1.56 -20.10 3.60
CA ALA A 398 3.01 -20.24 3.69
C ALA A 398 3.61 -20.81 2.39
N LEU A 399 4.92 -20.58 2.21
CA LEU A 399 5.68 -21.09 1.06
C LEU A 399 5.54 -22.61 0.92
N ASP A 400 5.68 -23.13 -0.30
CA ASP A 400 5.55 -24.56 -0.55
C ASP A 400 6.59 -25.38 0.24
N PRO A 401 6.23 -26.56 0.81
CA PRO A 401 7.17 -27.41 1.53
C PRO A 401 8.47 -27.74 0.77
N GLU A 402 8.43 -27.81 -0.57
CA GLU A 402 9.64 -28.01 -1.40
C GLU A 402 10.60 -26.83 -1.36
N ILE A 403 10.11 -25.61 -1.07
CA ILE A 403 10.95 -24.43 -0.85
C ILE A 403 11.44 -24.41 0.60
N GLN A 404 10.57 -24.77 1.55
CA GLN A 404 10.90 -24.75 2.97
C GLN A 404 12.06 -25.69 3.33
N GLN A 405 12.22 -26.80 2.60
CA GLN A 405 13.27 -27.80 2.88
C GLN A 405 14.71 -27.27 2.78
N ASP A 406 14.90 -26.14 2.07
CA ASP A 406 16.22 -25.50 1.92
C ASP A 406 16.62 -24.69 3.17
N TYR A 407 15.68 -24.44 4.09
CA TYR A 407 15.89 -23.64 5.30
C TYR A 407 16.07 -24.52 6.53
N SER A 408 17.02 -24.15 7.38
CA SER A 408 17.17 -24.72 8.72
C SER A 408 16.53 -23.79 9.75
N ASP A 409 15.78 -24.36 10.70
CA ASP A 409 15.27 -23.65 11.88
C ASP A 409 14.49 -22.33 11.59
N VAL A 410 13.60 -22.39 10.59
CA VAL A 410 12.68 -21.29 10.22
C VAL A 410 11.22 -21.68 10.44
N THR A 411 10.44 -20.77 11.01
CA THR A 411 8.97 -20.88 11.06
C THR A 411 8.36 -20.18 9.85
N PHE A 412 7.69 -20.93 8.99
CA PHE A 412 6.91 -20.36 7.88
C PHE A 412 5.45 -20.14 8.29
N ALA A 413 4.90 -18.98 7.94
CA ALA A 413 3.51 -18.65 8.17
C ALA A 413 2.87 -18.02 6.91
N GLY A 414 1.55 -18.03 6.83
CA GLY A 414 0.82 -17.32 5.78
C GLY A 414 0.84 -15.80 5.93
N ASN A 415 0.26 -15.11 4.95
CA ASN A 415 0.10 -13.66 4.91
C ASN A 415 -1.40 -13.28 4.77
N PRO A 416 -1.99 -12.50 5.69
CA PRO A 416 -1.44 -12.09 6.98
C PRO A 416 -1.32 -13.25 7.98
N SER A 417 -0.58 -13.04 9.07
CA SER A 417 -0.49 -13.95 10.21
C SER A 417 -0.60 -13.21 11.55
N ASP A 418 -1.32 -13.79 12.51
CA ASP A 418 -1.38 -13.34 13.90
C ASP A 418 -0.69 -14.38 14.77
N PHE A 419 0.35 -13.97 15.48
CA PHE A 419 1.12 -14.83 16.37
C PHE A 419 1.55 -14.05 17.62
N SER A 420 2.01 -14.77 18.65
CA SER A 420 2.64 -14.14 19.81
C SER A 420 4.04 -14.66 20.05
N LEU A 421 4.89 -13.73 20.52
CA LEU A 421 6.24 -13.98 20.99
C LEU A 421 6.27 -13.65 22.48
N HIS A 422 6.44 -14.67 23.33
CA HIS A 422 6.33 -14.53 24.80
C HIS A 422 5.09 -13.76 25.27
N GLY A 423 3.92 -14.13 24.73
CA GLY A 423 2.64 -13.51 25.05
C GLY A 423 2.40 -12.11 24.46
N VAL A 424 3.35 -11.51 23.74
CA VAL A 424 3.14 -10.25 23.01
C VAL A 424 2.54 -10.58 21.64
N ARG A 425 1.30 -10.14 21.40
CA ARG A 425 0.59 -10.35 20.13
C ARG A 425 1.10 -9.46 19.02
N ILE A 426 1.32 -10.04 17.84
CA ILE A 426 1.85 -9.41 16.63
C ILE A 426 0.97 -9.82 15.46
N LEU A 427 0.45 -8.82 14.74
CA LEU A 427 -0.19 -9.00 13.45
C LEU A 427 0.81 -8.58 12.37
N ALA A 428 1.24 -9.54 11.54
CA ALA A 428 2.14 -9.31 10.43
C ALA A 428 1.38 -9.43 9.11
N TYR A 429 1.58 -8.46 8.21
CA TYR A 429 0.93 -8.38 6.91
C TYR A 429 1.86 -7.69 5.91
N HIS A 430 1.99 -8.25 4.70
CA HIS A 430 2.86 -7.69 3.64
C HIS A 430 2.40 -6.31 3.16
N GLY A 431 1.08 -6.05 3.10
CA GLY A 431 0.59 -4.70 2.85
C GLY A 431 0.23 -4.37 1.40
N VAL A 432 -0.05 -5.36 0.53
CA VAL A 432 -0.42 -5.10 -0.87
C VAL A 432 -1.63 -4.14 -0.96
N SER A 433 -2.58 -4.26 -0.04
CA SER A 433 -3.79 -3.44 0.03
C SER A 433 -3.52 -1.94 0.30
N ILE A 434 -2.32 -1.54 0.73
CA ILE A 434 -2.00 -0.11 0.97
C ILE A 434 -2.24 0.72 -0.31
N SER A 435 -2.00 0.12 -1.48
CA SER A 435 -2.27 0.78 -2.77
C SER A 435 -3.75 1.13 -2.95
N ASP A 436 -4.66 0.28 -2.47
CA ASP A 436 -6.11 0.53 -2.55
C ASP A 436 -6.51 1.70 -1.66
N PHE A 437 -5.90 1.83 -0.47
CA PHE A 437 -6.10 2.95 0.44
C PHE A 437 -5.57 4.26 -0.15
N VAL A 438 -4.37 4.26 -0.74
CA VAL A 438 -3.81 5.44 -1.43
C VAL A 438 -4.71 5.87 -2.59
N SER A 439 -5.34 4.93 -3.29
CA SER A 439 -6.24 5.24 -4.41
C SER A 439 -7.61 5.76 -3.98
N SER A 440 -8.08 5.37 -2.79
CA SER A 440 -9.45 5.62 -2.32
C SER A 440 -9.57 6.76 -1.32
N LEU A 441 -8.54 6.99 -0.50
CA LEU A 441 -8.54 7.98 0.59
C LEU A 441 -7.64 9.16 0.24
N ARG A 442 -8.09 10.37 0.57
CA ARG A 442 -7.38 11.62 0.21
C ARG A 442 -6.19 11.92 1.14
N SER A 443 -6.22 11.41 2.37
CA SER A 443 -5.22 11.68 3.40
C SER A 443 -4.01 10.75 3.33
N VAL A 444 -4.14 9.65 2.60
CA VAL A 444 -3.18 8.56 2.49
C VAL A 444 -2.31 8.73 1.25
N THR A 445 -1.00 8.67 1.42
CA THR A 445 -0.01 8.74 0.33
C THR A 445 1.10 7.72 0.58
N PHE A 446 1.83 7.33 -0.47
CA PHE A 446 3.01 6.45 -0.32
C PHE A 446 4.14 7.07 0.50
N GLU A 447 4.16 8.40 0.66
CA GLU A 447 5.14 9.10 1.50
C GLU A 447 4.83 8.97 3.00
N HIS A 448 3.58 8.66 3.34
CA HIS A 448 3.07 8.56 4.71
C HIS A 448 2.34 7.21 4.92
N PRO A 449 3.04 6.07 4.79
CA PRO A 449 2.42 4.74 4.89
C PRO A 449 1.80 4.48 6.27
N GLU A 450 2.27 5.15 7.32
CA GLU A 450 1.69 5.06 8.67
C GLU A 450 0.21 5.47 8.68
N ARG A 451 -0.22 6.35 7.76
CA ARG A 451 -1.63 6.75 7.64
C ARG A 451 -2.47 5.67 6.98
N ALA A 452 -1.93 4.97 6.00
CA ALA A 452 -2.60 3.81 5.41
C ALA A 452 -2.82 2.75 6.49
N MET A 453 -1.80 2.47 7.29
CA MET A 453 -1.87 1.50 8.38
C MET A 453 -2.89 1.91 9.46
N MET A 454 -2.95 3.18 9.85
CA MET A 454 -3.99 3.68 10.77
C MET A 454 -5.39 3.49 10.16
N ALA A 455 -5.59 3.86 8.89
CA ALA A 455 -6.87 3.70 8.22
C ALA A 455 -7.30 2.22 8.12
N MET A 456 -6.36 1.30 7.91
CA MET A 456 -6.64 -0.15 7.89
C MET A 456 -7.04 -0.71 9.26
N LEU A 457 -6.55 -0.11 10.35
CA LEU A 457 -6.95 -0.50 11.71
C LEU A 457 -8.32 0.08 12.09
N GLU A 458 -8.69 1.22 11.52
CA GLU A 458 -9.95 1.92 11.78
C GLU A 458 -11.10 1.51 10.85
N SER A 459 -10.79 0.82 9.74
CA SER A 459 -11.77 0.31 8.76
C SER A 459 -12.46 -0.96 9.22
#